data_AF-A0A317LZU0-F1
#
_entry.id   AF-A0A317LZU0-F1
#
_cell.length_a   1.000
_cell.length_b   1.000
_cell.length_c   1.000
_cell.angle_alpha   90.00
_cell.angle_beta   90.00
_cell.angle_gamma   90.00
#
_symmetry.space_group_name_H-M   'P 1'
#
loop_
_entity.id
_entity.type
_entity.pdbx_description
1 polymer ?
#
loop_
_entity_poly.entity_id
_entity_poly.type
_entity_poly.pdbx_seq_one_letter_code
_entity_poly.pdbx_strand_id
1 'polypeptide(L)'
;MSTAKILCGALVGVAAGLAIGLLTAPDSGEETRRKIKKSAHHLQGRVKRILGKGADGLSELKYIIEHEVTGMKDDVKQRILTLIDEAIETFQNFKKEAV
;
A
#
# COMPACT_ATOMS: atom_id res chain seq x y z
N MET A 1 17.58 1.09 5.32
CA MET A 1 16.94 0.36 6.43
C MET A 1 16.75 -1.09 6.02
N SER A 2 16.62 -2.06 6.93
CA SER A 2 16.36 -3.45 6.51
C SER A 2 14.91 -3.57 6.02
N THR A 3 14.72 -3.82 4.72
CA THR A 3 13.44 -4.04 4.03
C THR A 3 12.51 -5.00 4.79
N ALA A 4 13.10 -5.97 5.51
CA ALA A 4 12.38 -6.89 6.39
C ALA A 4 11.52 -6.18 7.45
N LYS A 5 11.99 -5.09 8.07
CA LYS A 5 11.20 -4.35 9.08
C LYS A 5 10.01 -3.64 8.45
N ILE A 6 10.16 -3.12 7.24
CA ILE A 6 9.10 -2.43 6.50
C ILE A 6 8.05 -3.45 6.07
N LEU A 7 8.49 -4.58 5.50
CA LEU A 7 7.60 -5.66 5.08
C LEU A 7 6.83 -6.24 6.29
N CYS A 8 7.51 -6.49 7.42
CA CYS A 8 6.85 -6.92 8.65
C CYS A 8 5.84 -5.88 9.16
N GLY A 9 6.19 -4.59 9.13
CA GLY A 9 5.27 -3.52 9.51
C GLY A 9 4.03 -3.45 8.62
N ALA A 10 4.20 -3.61 7.30
CA ALA A 10 3.11 -3.65 6.34
C ALA A 10 2.20 -4.87 6.56
N LEU A 11 2.77 -6.06 6.76
CA LEU A 11 2.01 -7.28 7.05
C LEU A 11 1.19 -7.16 8.33
N VAL A 12 1.81 -6.65 9.40
CA VAL A 12 1.12 -6.39 10.68
C VAL A 12 0.02 -5.35 10.49
N GLY A 13 0.26 -4.28 9.73
CA GLY A 13 -0.75 -3.26 9.43
C GLY A 13 -1.95 -3.80 8.66
N VAL A 14 -1.71 -4.61 7.62
CA VAL A 14 -2.78 -5.27 6.86
C VAL A 14 -3.56 -6.24 7.74
N ALA A 15 -2.87 -7.07 8.52
CA ALA A 15 -3.52 -8.03 9.42
C ALA A 15 -4.37 -7.32 10.49
N ALA A 16 -3.83 -6.28 11.14
CA ALA A 16 -4.54 -5.49 12.12
C ALA A 16 -5.75 -4.76 11.50
N GLY A 17 -5.60 -4.19 10.31
CA GLY A 17 -6.69 -3.53 9.59
C GLY A 17 -7.82 -4.50 9.21
N LEU A 18 -7.48 -5.69 8.72
CA LEU A 18 -8.47 -6.74 8.42
C LEU A 18 -9.15 -7.25 9.69
N ALA A 19 -8.40 -7.44 10.78
CA ALA A 19 -8.96 -7.88 12.06
C ALA A 19 -9.95 -6.83 12.61
N ILE A 20 -9.54 -5.56 12.66
CA ILE A 20 -10.42 -4.47 13.11
C ILE A 20 -11.65 -4.37 12.21
N GLY A 21 -11.48 -4.40 10.89
CA GLY A 21 -12.58 -4.31 9.92
C GLY A 21 -13.56 -5.48 10.04
N LEU A 22 -13.07 -6.70 10.21
CA LEU A 22 -13.91 -7.88 10.41
C LEU A 22 -14.65 -7.86 11.77
N LEU A 23 -14.00 -7.36 12.82
CA LEU A 23 -14.62 -7.22 14.14
C LEU A 23 -15.67 -6.11 14.18
N THR A 24 -15.48 -5.02 13.42
CA THR A 24 -16.45 -3.91 13.36
C THR A 24 -17.61 -4.18 12.40
N ALA A 25 -17.38 -4.94 11.33
CA ALA A 25 -18.41 -5.31 10.36
C ALA A 25 -18.33 -6.81 10.04
N PRO A 26 -18.95 -7.67 10.87
CA PRO A 26 -18.96 -9.10 10.64
C PRO A 26 -19.92 -9.46 9.50
N ASP A 27 -19.38 -10.03 8.43
CA ASP A 27 -20.14 -10.68 7.38
C ASP A 27 -20.35 -12.18 7.68
N SER A 28 -21.32 -12.81 7.04
CA SER A 28 -21.48 -14.26 7.12
C SER A 28 -20.28 -14.98 6.48
N GLY A 29 -19.94 -16.18 6.97
CA GLY A 29 -18.80 -16.95 6.44
C GLY A 29 -18.94 -17.34 4.96
N GLU A 30 -20.17 -17.54 4.48
CA GLU A 30 -20.45 -17.79 3.07
C GLU A 30 -20.15 -16.56 2.21
N GLU A 31 -20.64 -15.39 2.64
CA GLU A 31 -20.36 -14.13 1.94
C GLU A 31 -18.87 -13.78 1.98
N THR A 32 -18.18 -14.02 3.10
CA THR A 32 -16.74 -13.75 3.23
C THR A 32 -15.94 -14.54 2.19
N ARG A 33 -16.21 -15.84 2.03
CA ARG A 33 -15.54 -16.67 0.99
C ARG A 33 -15.84 -16.18 -0.42
N ARG A 34 -17.10 -15.79 -0.68
CA ARG A 34 -17.51 -15.24 -1.99
C ARG A 34 -16.81 -13.90 -2.27
N LYS A 35 -16.75 -13.01 -1.27
CA LYS A 35 -16.04 -11.73 -1.32
C LYS A 35 -14.54 -11.92 -1.53
N ILE A 36 -13.89 -12.89 -0.88
CA ILE A 36 -12.46 -13.19 -1.10
C ILE A 36 -12.21 -13.60 -2.56
N LYS A 37 -12.99 -14.54 -3.11
CA LYS A 37 -12.84 -14.98 -4.50
C LYS A 37 -13.01 -13.83 -5.50
N LYS A 38 -14.05 -13.02 -5.30
CA LYS A 38 -14.32 -11.86 -6.16
C LYS A 38 -13.24 -10.77 -6.01
N SER A 39 -12.82 -10.52 -4.78
CA SER A 39 -11.79 -9.52 -4.46
C SER A 39 -10.45 -9.93 -5.03
N ALA A 40 -10.04 -11.20 -4.96
CA ALA A 40 -8.78 -11.67 -5.54
C ALA A 40 -8.70 -11.40 -7.06
N HIS A 41 -9.76 -11.73 -7.80
CA HIS A 41 -9.83 -11.47 -9.24
C HIS A 41 -9.79 -9.96 -9.54
N HIS A 42 -10.53 -9.16 -8.77
CA HIS A 42 -10.55 -7.71 -8.94
C HIS A 42 -9.22 -7.05 -8.53
N LEU A 43 -8.55 -7.58 -7.49
CA LEU A 43 -7.27 -7.11 -7.00
C LEU A 43 -6.19 -7.34 -8.06
N GLN A 44 -6.17 -8.49 -8.72
CA GLN A 44 -5.23 -8.76 -9.81
C GLN A 44 -5.35 -7.72 -10.94
N GLY A 45 -6.58 -7.37 -11.34
CA GLY A 45 -6.83 -6.33 -12.33
C GLY A 45 -6.43 -4.92 -11.85
N ARG A 46 -6.71 -4.60 -10.59
CA ARG A 46 -6.31 -3.32 -9.98
C ARG A 46 -4.80 -3.20 -9.80
N VAL A 47 -4.12 -4.25 -9.40
CA VAL A 47 -2.66 -4.29 -9.29
C VAL A 47 -2.05 -4.02 -10.65
N LYS A 48 -2.49 -4.70 -11.73
CA LYS A 48 -2.02 -4.39 -13.09
C LYS A 48 -2.24 -2.92 -13.49
N ARG A 49 -3.39 -2.35 -13.13
CA ARG A 49 -3.70 -0.94 -13.43
C ARG A 49 -2.88 0.04 -12.59
N ILE A 50 -2.68 -0.25 -11.30
CA ILE A 50 -1.86 0.53 -10.38
C ILE A 50 -0.39 0.42 -10.78
N LEU A 51 0.11 -0.74 -11.20
CA LEU A 51 1.45 -0.84 -11.79
C LEU A 51 1.60 0.11 -13.01
N GLY A 52 0.52 0.33 -13.76
CA GLY A 52 0.49 1.29 -14.89
C GLY A 52 0.38 2.78 -14.51
N LYS A 53 -0.19 3.12 -13.36
CA LYS A 53 -0.45 4.52 -12.91
C LYS A 53 0.18 4.89 -11.55
N GLY A 54 0.92 3.96 -10.95
CA GLY A 54 1.26 3.98 -9.53
C GLY A 54 2.39 4.94 -9.20
N ALA A 55 3.30 5.17 -10.15
CA ALA A 55 4.36 6.15 -10.00
C ALA A 55 3.77 7.56 -9.80
N ASP A 56 2.77 7.93 -10.61
CA ASP A 56 2.16 9.27 -10.57
C ASP A 56 1.50 9.56 -9.21
N GLY A 57 0.73 8.61 -8.68
CA GLY A 57 0.06 8.78 -7.38
C GLY A 57 1.01 8.77 -6.18
N LEU A 58 2.14 8.05 -6.28
CA LEU A 58 3.19 8.09 -5.26
C LEU A 58 3.97 9.41 -5.30
N SER A 59 4.23 9.96 -6.50
CA SER A 59 4.83 11.28 -6.65
C SER A 59 3.94 12.39 -6.08
N GLU A 60 2.62 12.29 -6.25
CA GLU A 60 1.66 13.22 -5.63
C GLU A 60 1.66 13.09 -4.10
N LEU A 61 1.69 11.87 -3.57
CA LEU A 61 1.78 11.64 -2.12
C LEU A 61 3.08 12.20 -1.53
N LYS A 62 4.20 12.03 -2.24
CA LYS A 62 5.49 12.64 -1.88
C LYS A 62 5.36 14.16 -1.78
N TYR A 63 4.77 14.79 -2.79
CA TYR A 63 4.58 16.23 -2.83
C TYR A 63 3.78 16.75 -1.63
N ILE A 64 2.65 16.13 -1.30
CA ILE A 64 1.81 16.49 -0.14
C ILE A 64 2.59 16.36 1.18
N ILE A 65 3.31 15.25 1.36
CA ILE A 65 4.12 15.05 2.58
C ILE A 65 5.23 16.10 2.68
N GLU A 66 5.89 16.44 1.57
CA GLU A 66 6.96 17.45 1.54
C GLU A 66 6.43 18.85 1.81
N HIS A 67 5.31 19.25 1.21
CA HIS A 67 4.89 20.65 1.12
C HIS A 67 3.73 21.01 2.04
N GLU A 68 2.78 20.09 2.27
CA GLU A 68 1.56 20.39 3.04
C GLU A 68 1.63 19.87 4.48
N VAL A 69 2.40 18.81 4.73
CA VAL A 69 2.54 18.27 6.08
C VAL A 69 3.60 19.07 6.85
N THR A 70 3.13 20.06 7.59
CA THR A 70 3.93 20.96 8.45
C THR A 70 3.87 20.61 9.95
N GLY A 71 3.10 19.59 10.34
CA GLY A 71 2.91 19.18 11.74
C GLY A 71 3.57 17.86 12.15
N MET A 72 4.22 17.16 11.23
CA MET A 72 4.93 15.91 11.54
C MET A 72 6.37 16.17 11.97
N LYS A 73 6.88 15.34 12.88
CA LYS A 73 8.31 15.32 13.21
C LYS A 73 9.13 15.01 11.96
N ASP A 74 10.25 15.70 11.80
CA ASP A 74 11.14 15.55 10.65
C ASP A 74 11.58 14.09 10.44
N ASP A 75 11.85 13.36 11.52
CA ASP A 75 12.22 11.93 11.45
C ASP A 75 11.13 11.06 10.81
N VAL A 76 9.86 11.37 11.11
CA VAL A 76 8.70 10.63 10.58
C VAL A 76 8.48 11.02 9.13
N LYS A 77 8.57 12.32 8.83
CA LYS A 77 8.46 12.85 7.47
C LYS A 77 9.51 12.22 6.56
N GLN A 78 10.78 12.26 6.94
CA GLN A 78 11.90 11.66 6.18
C GLN A 78 11.72 10.16 5.99
N ARG A 79 11.23 9.46 7.02
CA ARG A 79 10.97 8.02 6.92
C ARG A 79 9.84 7.69 5.96
N ILE A 80 8.78 8.50 5.93
CA ILE A 80 7.69 8.37 4.96
C ILE A 80 8.19 8.69 3.55
N LEU A 81 8.98 9.75 3.36
CA LEU A 81 9.55 10.10 2.05
C LEU A 81 10.43 8.98 1.50
N THR A 82 11.29 8.41 2.34
CA THR A 82 12.14 7.26 1.96
C THR A 82 11.29 6.06 1.54
N LEU A 83 10.18 5.78 2.23
CA LEU A 83 9.26 4.69 1.89
C LEU A 83 8.54 4.94 0.56
N ILE A 84 8.17 6.20 0.29
CA ILE A 84 7.53 6.58 -0.97
C ILE A 84 8.52 6.44 -2.13
N ASP A 85 9.79 6.83 -1.94
CA ASP A 85 10.84 6.69 -2.95
C ASP A 85 11.17 5.22 -3.24
N GLU A 86 11.38 4.40 -2.21
CA GLU A 86 11.58 2.94 -2.38
C GLU A 86 10.39 2.28 -3.09
N ALA A 87 9.16 2.73 -2.81
CA ALA A 87 7.98 2.24 -3.51
C ALA A 87 8.00 2.65 -4.99
N ILE A 88 8.29 3.91 -5.33
CA ILE A 88 8.40 4.39 -6.72
C ILE A 88 9.41 3.56 -7.50
N GLU A 89 10.61 3.34 -6.95
CA GLU A 89 11.64 2.52 -7.59
C GLU A 89 11.18 1.07 -7.80
N THR A 90 10.56 0.47 -6.79
CA THR A 90 10.02 -0.89 -6.88
C THR A 90 8.95 -0.98 -7.97
N PHE A 91 8.02 -0.02 -8.03
CA PHE A 91 7.00 0.06 -9.08
C PHE A 91 7.60 0.23 -10.48
N GLN A 92 8.64 1.05 -10.62
CA GLN A 92 9.34 1.23 -11.89
C GLN A 92 10.08 -0.03 -12.33
N ASN A 93 10.69 -0.76 -11.40
CA ASN A 93 11.36 -2.04 -11.69
C ASN A 93 10.34 -3.12 -12.08
N PHE A 94 9.24 -3.28 -11.34
CA PHE A 94 8.15 -4.18 -11.72
C PHE A 94 7.54 -3.83 -13.08
N LYS A 95 7.41 -2.53 -13.42
CA LYS A 95 6.93 -2.10 -14.75
C LYS A 95 7.91 -2.48 -15.86
N LYS A 96 9.22 -2.38 -15.62
CA LYS A 96 10.26 -2.79 -16.60
C LYS A 96 10.32 -4.31 -16.78
N GLU A 97 10.01 -5.07 -15.73
CA GLU A 97 10.06 -6.54 -15.74
C GLU A 97 8.77 -7.19 -16.28
N ALA A 98 7.65 -6.45 -16.25
CA ALA A 98 6.34 -6.89 -16.76
C ALA A 98 6.04 -6.48 -18.21
N VAL A 99 6.93 -5.71 -18.85
CA VAL A 99 6.93 -5.37 -20.29
C VAL A 99 7.92 -6.28 -21.01
#